data_AF-X1NUY1-F1
#
_entry.id   AF-X1NUY1-F1
#
_cell.length_a   1.000
_cell.length_b   1.000
_cell.length_c   1.000
_cell.angle_alpha   90.00
_cell.angle_beta   90.00
_cell.angle_gamma   90.00
#
_symmetry.space_group_name_H-M   'P 1'
#
loop_
_entity.id
_entity.type
_entity.pdbx_description
1 polymer ?
#
loop_
_entity_poly.entity_id
_entity_poly.type
_entity_poly.pdbx_seq_one_letter_code
_entity_poly.pdbx_strand_id
1 'polypeptide(L)'
;CGFCTPGLIMATKVLLDKTPKPNRDEIKIALRSHLCRCTGYGKIIEAVELAARFLRGETTPAKVRPDPKGKQIGVSHPRPWSMLKACGLAPFAADIVMPEALELAVVASPHHNARIKKIDAAKASNMPGVVGILTARDIKGNNMLGKDKKVLFDIGDVAPVLGAQVAIVAAETRKEALAAAEAVKVEYEVLPRVANSQEALAKGAPEVQPGTGNICMVNRQIKGDAKKALSSSAAVVEADFSTQSVHQAPLEPEAGV
;
A
#
# COMPACT_ATOMS: atom_id res chain seq x y z
N CYS A 1 -9.27 -8.03 4.58
CA CYS A 1 -8.15 -8.88 4.15
C CYS A 1 -7.98 -10.10 5.06
N GLY A 2 -8.01 -9.93 6.39
CA GLY A 2 -7.73 -10.99 7.37
C GLY A 2 -6.47 -10.73 8.20
N PHE A 3 -5.62 -9.80 7.74
CA PHE A 3 -4.33 -9.49 8.34
C PHE A 3 -4.42 -9.05 9.81
N CYS A 4 -5.40 -8.20 10.15
CA CYS A 4 -5.62 -7.77 11.55
C CYS A 4 -6.34 -8.80 12.42
N THR A 5 -6.91 -9.86 11.84
CA THR A 5 -7.85 -10.73 12.55
C THR A 5 -7.21 -11.46 13.74
N PRO A 6 -5.99 -12.03 13.64
CA PRO A 6 -5.36 -12.67 14.79
C PRO A 6 -5.18 -11.72 15.99
N GLY A 7 -4.64 -10.51 15.76
CA GLY A 7 -4.45 -9.52 16.83
C GLY A 7 -5.76 -9.11 17.50
N LEU A 8 -6.81 -8.87 16.71
CA LEU A 8 -8.14 -8.55 17.22
C LEU A 8 -8.73 -9.68 18.07
N ILE A 9 -8.54 -10.94 17.67
CA ILE A 9 -9.02 -12.11 18.43
C ILE A 9 -8.27 -12.22 19.76
N MET A 10 -6.95 -12.04 19.77
CA MET A 10 -6.15 -12.07 21.00
C MET A 10 -6.59 -10.97 21.98
N ALA A 11 -6.78 -9.74 21.50
CA ALA A 11 -7.27 -8.64 22.32
C ALA A 11 -8.69 -8.88 22.85
N THR A 12 -9.56 -9.46 22.02
CA THR A 12 -10.91 -9.86 22.41
C THR A 12 -10.89 -10.92 23.51
N LYS A 13 -10.02 -11.93 23.40
CA LYS A 13 -9.87 -12.97 24.42
C LYS A 13 -9.47 -12.36 25.77
N VAL A 14 -8.47 -11.48 25.78
CA VAL A 14 -8.02 -10.77 26.99
C VAL A 14 -9.15 -9.93 27.61
N LEU A 15 -9.97 -9.26 26.79
CA LEU A 15 -11.14 -8.53 27.28
C LEU A 15 -12.16 -9.48 27.93
N LEU A 16 -12.56 -10.53 27.23
CA LEU A 16 -13.65 -11.41 27.68
C LEU A 16 -13.28 -12.29 28.88
N ASP A 17 -11.99 -12.56 29.09
CA ASP A 17 -11.50 -13.22 30.29
C ASP A 17 -11.67 -12.36 31.55
N LYS A 18 -11.63 -11.03 31.41
CA LYS A 18 -11.77 -10.07 32.53
C LYS A 18 -13.19 -9.55 32.68
N THR A 19 -13.85 -9.27 31.57
CA THR A 19 -15.19 -8.70 31.51
C THR A 19 -16.05 -9.60 30.63
N PRO A 20 -16.73 -10.62 31.19
CA PRO A 20 -17.50 -11.58 30.39
C PRO A 20 -18.69 -10.98 29.65
N LYS A 21 -19.17 -9.79 30.02
CA LYS A 21 -20.28 -9.08 29.38
C LYS A 21 -19.93 -7.60 29.17
N PRO A 22 -18.98 -7.29 28.27
CA PRO A 22 -18.54 -5.92 28.07
C PRO A 22 -19.62 -5.14 27.30
N ASN A 23 -19.73 -3.85 27.59
CA ASN A 23 -20.48 -2.91 26.75
C ASN A 23 -19.64 -2.46 25.54
N ARG A 24 -20.25 -1.75 24.59
CA ARG A 24 -19.56 -1.33 23.35
C ARG A 24 -18.38 -0.40 23.59
N ASP A 25 -18.42 0.42 24.61
CA ASP A 25 -17.32 1.35 24.88
C ASP A 25 -16.12 0.63 25.50
N GLU A 26 -16.36 -0.37 26.36
CA GLU A 26 -15.30 -1.27 26.85
C GLU A 26 -14.66 -2.05 25.70
N ILE A 27 -15.46 -2.53 24.72
CA ILE A 27 -14.95 -3.19 23.52
C ILE A 27 -14.08 -2.24 22.70
N LYS A 28 -14.55 -1.01 22.43
CA LYS A 28 -13.76 0.00 21.70
C LYS A 28 -12.46 0.33 22.41
N ILE A 29 -12.50 0.50 23.74
CA ILE A 29 -11.31 0.79 24.56
C ILE A 29 -10.31 -0.37 24.49
N ALA A 30 -10.77 -1.62 24.56
CA ALA A 30 -9.91 -2.79 24.47
C ALA A 30 -9.26 -2.95 23.08
N LEU A 31 -9.99 -2.60 22.02
CA LEU A 31 -9.53 -2.76 20.63
C LEU A 31 -8.87 -1.50 20.05
N ARG A 32 -8.74 -0.40 20.81
CA ARG A 32 -8.30 0.92 20.29
C ARG A 32 -6.93 0.91 19.59
N SER A 33 -6.05 0.00 19.97
CA SER A 33 -4.71 -0.17 19.39
C SER A 33 -4.67 -1.20 18.25
N HIS A 34 -5.79 -1.82 17.93
CA HIS A 34 -5.91 -2.83 16.87
C HIS A 34 -6.60 -2.25 15.66
N LEU A 35 -5.80 -1.80 14.70
CA LEU A 35 -6.32 -1.14 13.50
C LEU A 35 -6.99 -2.14 12.55
N CYS A 36 -7.99 -1.67 11.81
CA CYS A 36 -8.58 -2.38 10.69
C CYS A 36 -8.94 -1.41 9.57
N ARG A 37 -8.33 -1.58 8.39
CA ARG A 37 -8.62 -0.74 7.22
C ARG A 37 -9.82 -1.20 6.39
N CYS A 38 -10.29 -2.44 6.59
CA CYS A 38 -11.28 -3.05 5.69
C CYS A 38 -12.74 -2.96 6.14
N THR A 39 -13.02 -2.97 7.45
CA THR A 39 -14.36 -3.32 7.96
C THR A 39 -15.13 -2.18 8.60
N GLY A 40 -14.47 -1.07 8.92
CA GLY A 40 -15.09 0.02 9.67
C GLY A 40 -15.50 -0.35 11.10
N TYR A 41 -14.95 -1.43 11.67
CA TYR A 41 -15.14 -1.91 13.05
C TYR A 41 -16.52 -2.42 13.47
N GLY A 42 -17.62 -2.01 12.83
CA GLY A 42 -18.98 -2.40 13.25
C GLY A 42 -19.14 -3.92 13.40
N LYS A 43 -18.75 -4.69 12.37
CA LYS A 43 -18.81 -6.16 12.41
C LYS A 43 -17.82 -6.82 13.36
N ILE A 44 -16.73 -6.14 13.71
CA ILE A 44 -15.78 -6.62 14.72
C ILE A 44 -16.43 -6.53 16.11
N ILE A 45 -17.04 -5.39 16.43
CA ILE A 45 -17.73 -5.18 17.71
C ILE A 45 -18.87 -6.19 17.88
N GLU A 46 -19.70 -6.37 16.84
CA GLU A 46 -20.77 -7.38 16.84
C GLU A 46 -20.22 -8.81 17.07
N ALA A 47 -19.05 -9.14 16.50
CA ALA A 47 -18.41 -10.43 16.70
C ALA A 47 -17.91 -10.63 18.14
N VAL A 48 -17.41 -9.58 18.80
CA VAL A 48 -17.02 -9.63 20.22
C VAL A 48 -18.25 -9.86 21.10
N GLU A 49 -19.34 -9.11 20.86
CA GLU A 49 -20.61 -9.28 21.57
C GLU A 49 -21.12 -10.72 21.41
N LEU A 50 -21.08 -11.26 20.19
CA LEU A 50 -21.49 -12.63 19.90
C LEU A 50 -20.59 -13.66 20.58
N ALA A 51 -19.27 -13.48 20.56
CA ALA A 51 -18.32 -14.35 21.25
C ALA A 51 -18.57 -14.38 22.77
N ALA A 52 -18.85 -13.22 23.37
CA ALA A 52 -19.20 -13.12 24.79
C ALA A 52 -20.47 -13.93 25.12
N ARG A 53 -21.49 -13.87 24.25
CA ARG A 53 -22.72 -14.68 24.41
C ARG A 53 -22.44 -16.18 24.29
N PHE A 54 -21.55 -16.59 23.40
CA PHE A 54 -21.13 -18.00 23.30
C PHE A 54 -20.43 -18.47 24.58
N LEU A 55 -19.49 -17.68 25.12
CA LEU A 55 -18.76 -18.03 26.34
C LEU A 55 -19.65 -18.10 27.59
N ARG A 56 -20.74 -17.33 27.63
CA ARG A 56 -21.76 -17.39 28.70
C ARG A 56 -22.83 -18.46 28.49
N GLY A 57 -22.78 -19.22 27.40
CA GLY A 57 -23.76 -20.27 27.10
C GLY A 57 -25.15 -19.77 26.66
N GLU A 58 -25.31 -18.49 26.34
CA GLU A 58 -26.60 -17.90 25.95
C GLU A 58 -27.04 -18.31 24.53
N THR A 59 -26.09 -18.71 23.69
CA THR A 59 -26.33 -19.20 22.34
C THR A 59 -25.16 -20.09 21.89
N THR A 60 -25.26 -20.71 20.72
CA THR A 60 -24.22 -21.59 20.17
C THR A 60 -23.93 -21.23 18.71
N PRO A 61 -22.72 -21.52 18.18
CA PRO A 61 -22.41 -21.26 16.77
C PRO A 61 -23.41 -21.91 15.80
N ALA A 62 -23.93 -23.10 16.13
CA ALA A 62 -24.92 -23.81 15.32
C ALA A 62 -26.27 -23.08 15.23
N LYS A 63 -26.66 -22.30 16.25
CA LYS A 63 -27.90 -21.51 16.26
C LYS A 63 -27.81 -20.22 15.43
N VAL A 64 -26.59 -19.76 15.16
CA VAL A 64 -26.35 -18.44 14.53
C VAL A 64 -25.88 -18.58 13.09
N ARG A 65 -25.15 -19.65 12.77
CA ARG A 65 -24.67 -19.90 11.41
C ARG A 65 -25.83 -20.35 10.51
N PRO A 66 -25.88 -19.88 9.25
CA PRO A 66 -26.86 -20.37 8.28
C PRO A 66 -26.62 -21.86 7.97
N ASP A 67 -27.68 -22.54 7.52
CA ASP A 67 -27.60 -23.93 7.05
C ASP A 67 -26.69 -24.02 5.81
N PRO A 68 -25.56 -24.76 5.86
CA PRO A 68 -24.65 -24.87 4.72
C PRO A 68 -25.30 -25.49 3.48
N LYS A 69 -26.38 -26.26 3.63
CA LYS A 69 -27.13 -26.87 2.52
C LYS A 69 -28.30 -26.00 2.02
N GLY A 70 -28.54 -24.87 2.67
CA GLY A 70 -29.62 -23.95 2.34
C GLY A 70 -29.33 -23.06 1.13
N LYS A 71 -30.11 -21.98 1.01
CA LYS A 71 -29.97 -20.97 -0.04
C LYS A 71 -28.56 -20.35 -0.01
N GLN A 72 -27.95 -20.21 -1.18
CA GLN A 72 -26.57 -19.72 -1.30
C GLN A 72 -26.50 -18.20 -1.52
N ILE A 73 -27.41 -17.63 -2.31
CA ILE A 73 -27.41 -16.19 -2.66
C ILE A 73 -28.25 -15.40 -1.64
N GLY A 74 -27.69 -14.29 -1.16
CA GLY A 74 -28.35 -13.40 -0.18
C GLY A 74 -28.30 -13.90 1.26
N VAL A 75 -27.52 -14.95 1.53
CA VAL A 75 -27.32 -15.52 2.87
C VAL A 75 -25.89 -15.23 3.35
N SER A 76 -25.73 -14.92 4.63
CA SER A 76 -24.42 -14.59 5.23
C SER A 76 -23.61 -15.84 5.59
N HIS A 77 -23.29 -16.66 4.58
CA HIS A 77 -22.40 -17.81 4.76
C HIS A 77 -20.97 -17.36 5.11
N PRO A 78 -20.27 -18.05 6.02
CA PRO A 78 -18.85 -17.80 6.26
C PRO A 78 -18.05 -17.97 4.96
N ARG A 79 -17.14 -17.03 4.67
CA ARG A 79 -16.23 -17.17 3.54
C ARG A 79 -15.30 -18.37 3.76
N PRO A 80 -14.96 -19.16 2.72
CA PRO A 80 -14.14 -20.37 2.87
C PRO A 80 -12.83 -20.16 3.66
N TRP A 81 -12.14 -19.04 3.40
CA TRP A 81 -10.84 -18.72 4.01
C TRP A 81 -10.94 -18.02 5.36
N SER A 82 -12.15 -17.81 5.91
CA SER A 82 -12.32 -17.05 7.17
C SER A 82 -11.67 -17.74 8.35
N MET A 83 -11.76 -19.08 8.45
CA MET A 83 -11.17 -19.82 9.56
C MET A 83 -9.65 -19.77 9.54
N LEU A 84 -9.03 -19.97 8.37
CA LEU A 84 -7.57 -19.88 8.23
C LEU A 84 -7.06 -18.50 8.65
N LYS A 85 -7.75 -17.43 8.27
CA LYS A 85 -7.41 -16.06 8.68
C LYS A 85 -7.63 -15.80 10.17
N ALA A 86 -8.72 -16.34 10.73
CA ALA A 86 -9.00 -16.22 12.16
C ALA A 86 -7.97 -16.96 13.03
N CYS A 87 -7.48 -18.10 12.56
CA CYS A 87 -6.49 -18.92 13.26
C CYS A 87 -5.03 -18.50 12.98
N GLY A 88 -4.78 -17.49 12.14
CA GLY A 88 -3.42 -17.10 11.75
C GLY A 88 -2.70 -18.16 10.90
N LEU A 89 -3.45 -19.00 10.18
CA LEU A 89 -2.94 -20.07 9.32
C LEU A 89 -2.99 -19.71 7.83
N ALA A 90 -3.55 -18.56 7.48
CA ALA A 90 -3.53 -18.06 6.11
C ALA A 90 -2.19 -17.36 5.87
N PRO A 91 -1.33 -17.84 4.94
CA PRO A 91 -0.06 -17.21 4.66
C PRO A 91 -0.28 -15.88 3.93
N PHE A 92 0.39 -14.85 4.42
CA PHE A 92 0.60 -13.58 3.74
C PHE A 92 1.98 -13.57 3.08
N ALA A 93 2.25 -12.61 2.20
CA ALA A 93 3.48 -12.64 1.39
C ALA A 93 4.74 -12.67 2.27
N ALA A 94 4.74 -11.93 3.38
CA ALA A 94 5.85 -11.90 4.34
C ALA A 94 5.96 -13.16 5.22
N ASP A 95 4.96 -14.03 5.24
CA ASP A 95 5.00 -15.31 5.98
C ASP A 95 5.64 -16.42 5.13
N ILE A 96 5.75 -16.22 3.82
CA ILE A 96 6.29 -17.21 2.89
C ILE A 96 7.81 -17.22 3.01
N VAL A 97 8.36 -18.31 3.56
CA VAL A 97 9.80 -18.56 3.60
C VAL A 97 10.16 -19.47 2.42
N MET A 98 10.97 -18.95 1.50
CA MET A 98 11.55 -19.74 0.41
C MET A 98 12.97 -20.17 0.79
N PRO A 99 13.28 -21.48 0.85
CA PRO A 99 14.63 -21.95 1.11
C PRO A 99 15.61 -21.38 0.09
N GLU A 100 16.78 -20.97 0.55
CA GLU A 100 17.90 -20.48 -0.29
C GLU A 100 17.58 -19.21 -1.10
N ALA A 101 16.44 -18.57 -0.85
CA ALA A 101 16.10 -17.30 -1.50
C ALA A 101 16.96 -16.16 -0.95
N LEU A 102 17.35 -15.26 -1.85
CA LEU A 102 18.02 -14.02 -1.49
C LEU A 102 16.98 -12.97 -1.09
N GLU A 103 17.35 -12.16 -0.12
CA GLU A 103 16.60 -11.02 0.33
C GLU A 103 17.00 -9.77 -0.45
N LEU A 104 16.01 -8.98 -0.86
CA LEU A 104 16.21 -7.82 -1.72
C LEU A 104 16.02 -6.51 -0.94
N ALA A 105 16.92 -5.56 -1.18
CA ALA A 105 16.79 -4.19 -0.71
C ALA A 105 16.98 -3.20 -1.86
N VAL A 106 16.06 -2.24 -1.97
CA VAL A 106 16.09 -1.24 -3.04
C VAL A 106 16.89 -0.02 -2.59
N VAL A 107 17.86 0.38 -3.41
CA VAL A 107 18.54 1.68 -3.29
C VAL A 107 17.67 2.72 -3.98
N ALA A 108 17.08 3.60 -3.19
CA ALA A 108 16.09 4.56 -3.66
C ALA A 108 16.60 6.00 -3.55
N SER A 109 16.22 6.86 -4.50
CA SER A 109 16.54 8.28 -4.49
C SER A 109 15.92 8.99 -3.27
N PRO A 110 16.69 9.74 -2.48
CA PRO A 110 16.17 10.56 -1.40
C PRO A 110 15.62 11.93 -1.88
N HIS A 111 15.62 12.19 -3.19
CA HIS A 111 15.26 13.47 -3.77
C HIS A 111 13.93 13.39 -4.54
N HIS A 112 13.16 14.48 -4.48
CA HIS A 112 11.87 14.60 -5.19
C HIS A 112 12.05 14.83 -6.69
N ASN A 113 13.20 15.37 -7.10
CA ASN A 113 13.59 15.51 -8.50
C ASN A 113 15.12 15.63 -8.57
N ALA A 114 15.79 14.68 -9.21
CA ALA A 114 17.25 14.74 -9.34
C ALA A 114 17.76 13.95 -10.54
N ARG A 115 18.83 14.44 -11.16
CA ARG A 115 19.57 13.68 -12.18
C ARG A 115 20.63 12.81 -11.53
N ILE A 116 20.71 11.55 -11.93
CA ILE A 116 21.73 10.61 -11.44
C ILE A 116 23.03 10.87 -12.19
N LYS A 117 24.10 11.22 -11.46
CA LYS A 117 25.42 11.50 -12.03
C LYS A 117 26.35 10.30 -11.95
N LYS A 118 26.26 9.53 -10.86
CA LYS A 118 27.10 8.37 -10.62
C LYS A 118 26.43 7.40 -9.65
N ILE A 119 26.66 6.11 -9.84
CA ILE A 119 26.29 5.04 -8.93
C ILE A 119 27.59 4.30 -8.57
N ASP A 120 27.95 4.27 -7.28
CA ASP A 120 29.10 3.56 -6.75
C ASP A 120 28.62 2.53 -5.72
N ALA A 121 28.74 1.26 -6.10
CA ALA A 121 28.34 0.12 -5.29
C ALA A 121 29.54 -0.70 -4.79
N ALA A 122 30.79 -0.24 -5.02
CA ALA A 122 31.99 -1.04 -4.77
C ALA A 122 32.13 -1.48 -3.31
N LYS A 123 31.78 -0.60 -2.36
CA LYS A 123 31.76 -0.95 -0.93
C LYS A 123 30.69 -2.00 -0.64
N ALA A 124 29.48 -1.79 -1.12
CA ALA A 124 28.33 -2.66 -0.88
C ALA A 124 28.56 -4.07 -1.44
N SER A 125 29.14 -4.19 -2.64
CA SER A 125 29.45 -5.48 -3.27
C SER A 125 30.42 -6.35 -2.48
N ASN A 126 31.22 -5.77 -1.58
CA ASN A 126 32.19 -6.50 -0.75
C ASN A 126 31.68 -6.73 0.69
N MET A 127 30.43 -6.36 0.99
CA MET A 127 29.86 -6.58 2.33
C MET A 127 29.46 -8.04 2.55
N PRO A 128 29.56 -8.55 3.79
CA PRO A 128 29.17 -9.91 4.11
C PRO A 128 27.73 -10.23 3.68
N GLY A 129 27.53 -11.44 3.14
CA GLY A 129 26.23 -11.93 2.69
C GLY A 129 25.70 -11.31 1.39
N VAL A 130 26.37 -10.29 0.82
CA VAL A 130 25.95 -9.71 -0.47
C VAL A 130 26.33 -10.63 -1.61
N VAL A 131 25.33 -11.05 -2.37
CA VAL A 131 25.50 -11.94 -3.53
C VAL A 131 25.60 -11.13 -4.82
N GLY A 132 24.88 -10.01 -4.91
CA GLY A 132 24.93 -9.17 -6.09
C GLY A 132 24.21 -7.84 -5.93
N ILE A 133 24.54 -6.91 -6.83
CA ILE A 133 23.87 -5.62 -6.94
C ILE A 133 23.45 -5.44 -8.39
N LEU A 134 22.14 -5.28 -8.59
CA LEU A 134 21.51 -5.13 -9.89
C LEU A 134 21.20 -3.67 -10.15
N THR A 135 21.48 -3.24 -11.37
CA THR A 135 21.22 -1.89 -11.88
C THR A 135 20.35 -1.97 -13.13
N ALA A 136 19.99 -0.82 -13.70
CA ALA A 136 19.29 -0.77 -14.97
C ALA A 136 19.99 -1.55 -16.11
N ARG A 137 21.32 -1.72 -16.04
CA ARG A 137 22.14 -2.42 -17.04
C ARG A 137 21.94 -3.93 -17.03
N ASP A 138 21.47 -4.47 -15.91
CA ASP A 138 21.21 -5.90 -15.75
C ASP A 138 19.81 -6.29 -16.29
N ILE A 139 19.00 -5.30 -16.67
CA ILE A 139 17.68 -5.51 -17.23
C ILE A 139 17.80 -5.89 -18.71
N LYS A 140 17.38 -7.12 -19.04
CA LYS A 140 17.40 -7.66 -20.41
C LYS A 140 16.31 -7.07 -21.33
N GLY A 141 15.27 -6.47 -20.74
CA GLY A 141 14.18 -5.83 -21.46
C GLY A 141 14.44 -4.35 -21.75
N ASN A 142 13.38 -3.61 -22.07
CA ASN A 142 13.47 -2.17 -22.35
C ASN A 142 13.55 -1.28 -21.09
N ASN A 143 13.58 -1.87 -19.89
CA ASN A 143 13.56 -1.16 -18.60
C ASN A 143 12.35 -0.23 -18.42
N MET A 144 11.19 -0.57 -19.01
CA MET A 144 9.95 0.18 -18.89
C MET A 144 8.81 -0.70 -18.37
N LEU A 145 8.11 -0.20 -17.36
CA LEU A 145 6.80 -0.68 -16.93
C LEU A 145 5.72 0.19 -17.60
N GLY A 146 5.05 -0.35 -18.61
CA GLY A 146 4.11 0.43 -19.41
C GLY A 146 4.83 1.40 -20.34
N LYS A 147 4.32 2.63 -20.48
CA LYS A 147 4.81 3.60 -21.48
C LYS A 147 5.81 4.63 -20.93
N ASP A 148 5.79 4.88 -19.64
CA ASP A 148 6.36 6.09 -19.03
C ASP A 148 7.06 5.86 -17.68
N LYS A 149 6.99 4.65 -17.12
CA LYS A 149 7.62 4.33 -15.83
C LYS A 149 8.83 3.45 -16.02
N LYS A 150 10.02 3.90 -15.59
CA LYS A 150 11.22 3.06 -15.54
C LYS A 150 11.12 2.02 -14.43
N VAL A 151 11.73 0.85 -14.64
CA VAL A 151 11.89 -0.16 -13.58
C VAL A 151 13.03 0.25 -12.65
N LEU A 152 14.20 0.58 -13.20
CA LEU A 152 15.33 1.19 -12.48
C LEU A 152 15.84 2.42 -13.24
N PHE A 153 16.15 3.50 -12.52
CA PHE A 153 16.79 4.70 -13.06
C PHE A 153 18.31 4.52 -13.10
N ASP A 154 18.95 4.92 -14.20
CA ASP A 154 20.41 4.82 -14.39
C ASP A 154 21.08 6.21 -14.45
N ILE A 155 22.41 6.21 -14.50
CA ILE A 155 23.23 7.39 -14.77
C ILE A 155 22.73 8.12 -16.01
N GLY A 156 22.51 9.43 -15.86
CA GLY A 156 21.97 10.31 -16.89
C GLY A 156 20.47 10.54 -16.79
N ASP A 157 19.72 9.60 -16.18
CA ASP A 157 18.28 9.74 -15.99
C ASP A 157 17.94 10.83 -14.97
N VAL A 158 16.77 11.43 -15.15
CA VAL A 158 16.11 12.28 -14.14
C VAL A 158 15.12 11.41 -13.38
N ALA A 159 15.35 11.25 -12.08
CA ALA A 159 14.44 10.60 -11.14
C ALA A 159 13.45 11.64 -10.60
N PRO A 160 12.18 11.66 -11.07
CA PRO A 160 11.26 12.77 -10.83
C PRO A 160 10.40 12.54 -9.57
N VAL A 161 10.80 11.63 -8.68
CA VAL A 161 10.02 11.26 -7.50
C VAL A 161 10.92 10.77 -6.37
N LEU A 162 10.52 11.10 -5.14
CA LEU A 162 11.10 10.52 -3.92
C LEU A 162 10.89 9.00 -3.94
N GLY A 163 11.95 8.24 -3.68
CA GLY A 163 11.89 6.78 -3.68
C GLY A 163 12.06 6.15 -5.07
N ALA A 164 12.41 6.92 -6.10
CA ALA A 164 12.77 6.37 -7.41
C ALA A 164 13.87 5.31 -7.29
N GLN A 165 13.64 4.13 -7.85
CA GLN A 165 14.49 2.97 -7.68
C GLN A 165 15.74 3.07 -8.57
N VAL A 166 16.93 2.98 -8.00
CA VAL A 166 18.21 3.15 -8.72
C VAL A 166 18.96 1.83 -8.87
N ALA A 167 19.00 1.04 -7.80
CA ALA A 167 19.65 -0.27 -7.77
C ALA A 167 18.92 -1.21 -6.81
N ILE A 168 19.18 -2.50 -6.93
CA ILE A 168 18.67 -3.55 -6.04
C ILE A 168 19.87 -4.32 -5.50
N VAL A 169 19.97 -4.43 -4.18
CA VAL A 169 20.94 -5.28 -3.51
C VAL A 169 20.28 -6.62 -3.20
N ALA A 170 20.94 -7.72 -3.54
CA ALA A 170 20.55 -9.07 -3.18
C ALA A 170 21.57 -9.64 -2.17
N ALA A 171 21.08 -10.12 -1.02
CA ALA A 171 21.91 -10.70 0.03
C ALA A 171 21.26 -11.93 0.67
N GLU A 172 22.03 -12.70 1.43
CA GLU A 172 21.57 -13.91 2.13
C GLU A 172 20.51 -13.61 3.20
N THR A 173 20.58 -12.42 3.82
CA THR A 173 19.58 -11.98 4.81
C THR A 173 19.07 -10.57 4.55
N ARG A 174 17.84 -10.29 5.01
CA ARG A 174 17.23 -8.96 4.92
C ARG A 174 18.07 -7.88 5.59
N LYS A 175 18.71 -8.20 6.72
CA LYS A 175 19.55 -7.26 7.46
C LYS A 175 20.79 -6.87 6.64
N GLU A 176 21.42 -7.84 5.99
CA GLU A 176 22.58 -7.61 5.12
C GLU A 176 22.19 -6.83 3.88
N ALA A 177 21.07 -7.19 3.23
CA ALA A 177 20.56 -6.47 2.06
C ALA A 177 20.33 -4.98 2.38
N LEU A 178 19.65 -4.68 3.49
CA LEU A 178 19.40 -3.30 3.92
C LEU A 178 20.70 -2.55 4.25
N ALA A 179 21.62 -3.16 4.99
CA ALA A 179 22.89 -2.55 5.35
C ALA A 179 23.76 -2.26 4.11
N ALA A 180 23.75 -3.16 3.13
CA ALA A 180 24.48 -2.97 1.88
C ALA A 180 23.80 -1.96 0.96
N ALA A 181 22.47 -1.88 0.93
CA ALA A 181 21.75 -0.83 0.20
C ALA A 181 22.10 0.58 0.72
N GLU A 182 22.24 0.75 2.04
CA GLU A 182 22.70 2.00 2.64
C GLU A 182 24.16 2.35 2.29
N ALA A 183 24.98 1.34 1.95
CA ALA A 183 26.38 1.53 1.58
C ALA A 183 26.59 1.89 0.10
N VAL A 184 25.56 1.76 -0.75
CA VAL A 184 25.59 2.21 -2.14
C VAL A 184 25.53 3.72 -2.18
N LYS A 185 26.52 4.34 -2.81
CA LYS A 185 26.60 5.80 -2.96
C LYS A 185 26.08 6.20 -4.33
N VAL A 186 25.08 7.08 -4.35
CA VAL A 186 24.57 7.67 -5.59
C VAL A 186 24.78 9.17 -5.53
N GLU A 187 25.47 9.70 -6.56
CA GLU A 187 25.69 11.13 -6.71
C GLU A 187 24.55 11.72 -7.54
N TYR A 188 23.91 12.76 -7.00
CA TYR A 188 22.74 13.41 -7.60
C TYR A 188 23.03 14.88 -7.90
N GLU A 189 22.51 15.35 -9.04
CA GLU A 189 22.28 16.76 -9.31
C GLU A 189 20.81 17.05 -9.00
N VAL A 190 20.55 17.73 -7.88
CA VAL A 190 19.18 18.03 -7.44
C VAL A 190 18.56 19.09 -8.34
N LEU A 191 17.36 18.80 -8.86
CA LEU A 191 16.62 19.68 -9.76
C LEU A 191 15.43 20.32 -9.04
N PRO A 192 14.88 21.43 -9.55
CA PRO A 192 13.66 22.02 -9.01
C PRO A 192 12.51 20.99 -9.01
N ARG A 193 11.86 20.84 -7.86
CA ARG A 193 10.70 19.94 -7.73
C ARG A 193 9.43 20.63 -8.25
N VAL A 194 8.48 19.82 -8.71
CA VAL A 194 7.09 20.22 -8.98
C VAL A 194 6.21 19.43 -8.01
N ALA A 195 5.51 20.11 -7.11
CA ALA A 195 4.83 19.46 -5.98
C ALA A 195 3.34 19.18 -6.22
N ASN A 196 2.70 19.88 -7.16
CA ASN A 196 1.27 19.77 -7.44
C ASN A 196 0.95 20.10 -8.91
N SER A 197 -0.31 19.87 -9.30
CA SER A 197 -0.76 20.11 -10.67
C SER A 197 -0.75 21.59 -11.06
N GLN A 198 -1.00 22.50 -10.12
CA GLN A 198 -0.98 23.95 -10.39
C GLN A 198 0.44 24.41 -10.76
N GLU A 199 1.45 23.97 -10.00
CA GLU A 199 2.87 24.21 -10.32
C GLU A 199 3.26 23.58 -11.65
N ALA A 200 2.80 22.35 -11.93
CA ALA A 200 3.08 21.66 -13.19
C ALA A 200 2.50 22.38 -14.43
N LEU A 201 1.38 23.09 -14.25
CA LEU A 201 0.68 23.84 -15.30
C LEU A 201 1.20 25.28 -15.44
N ALA A 202 2.04 25.76 -14.53
CA ALA A 202 2.56 27.12 -14.57
C ALA A 202 3.44 27.34 -15.82
N LYS A 203 3.42 28.58 -16.35
CA LYS A 203 4.24 28.95 -17.50
C LYS A 203 5.72 28.81 -17.15
N GLY A 204 6.45 28.00 -17.93
CA GLY A 204 7.88 27.75 -17.70
C GLY A 204 8.16 26.75 -16.57
N ALA A 205 7.13 26.04 -16.06
CA ALA A 205 7.34 24.93 -15.16
C ALA A 205 8.25 23.87 -15.81
N PRO A 206 9.20 23.30 -15.07
CA PRO A 206 10.02 22.22 -15.59
C PRO A 206 9.12 21.03 -15.94
N GLU A 207 9.48 20.33 -17.01
CA GLU A 207 8.82 19.08 -17.35
C GLU A 207 9.19 18.02 -16.32
N VAL A 208 8.18 17.37 -15.73
CA VAL A 208 8.38 16.27 -14.77
C VAL A 208 9.04 15.09 -15.46
N GLN A 209 8.63 14.80 -16.70
CA GLN A 209 9.31 13.89 -17.60
C GLN A 209 9.82 14.67 -18.81
N PRO A 210 11.15 14.76 -19.02
CA PRO A 210 11.69 15.50 -20.15
C PRO A 210 11.20 14.98 -21.50
N GLY A 211 10.70 15.89 -22.35
CA GLY A 211 10.24 15.63 -23.71
C GLY A 211 8.76 15.26 -23.85
N THR A 212 8.00 15.19 -22.76
CA THR A 212 6.57 14.79 -22.80
C THR A 212 5.60 15.93 -22.57
N GLY A 213 6.06 17.03 -21.96
CA GLY A 213 5.19 18.04 -21.35
C GLY A 213 4.45 17.52 -20.11
N ASN A 214 3.85 18.45 -19.35
CA ASN A 214 3.15 18.14 -18.09
C ASN A 214 1.65 17.81 -18.28
N ILE A 215 1.07 18.11 -19.45
CA ILE A 215 -0.32 17.74 -19.79
C ILE A 215 -0.28 16.47 -20.64
N CYS A 216 -0.41 15.31 -19.99
CA CYS A 216 -0.31 14.01 -20.66
C CYS A 216 -1.61 13.58 -21.36
N MET A 217 -2.76 14.14 -20.97
CA MET A 217 -4.07 13.74 -21.50
C MET A 217 -5.12 14.84 -21.34
N VAL A 218 -5.98 15.00 -22.32
CA VAL A 218 -7.16 15.88 -22.28
C VAL A 218 -8.40 15.08 -22.65
N ASN A 219 -9.31 14.90 -21.68
CA ASN A 219 -10.60 14.24 -21.90
C ASN A 219 -11.71 15.29 -21.93
N ARG A 220 -12.40 15.40 -23.06
CA ARG A 220 -13.50 16.35 -23.24
C ARG A 220 -14.85 15.67 -22.97
N GLN A 221 -15.68 16.30 -22.15
CA GLN A 221 -17.07 15.89 -21.93
C GLN A 221 -17.99 16.91 -22.62
N ILE A 222 -18.65 16.48 -23.70
CA ILE A 222 -19.52 17.35 -24.51
C ILE A 222 -20.92 16.77 -24.52
N LYS A 223 -21.87 17.48 -23.91
CA LYS A 223 -23.29 17.11 -23.88
C LYS A 223 -24.14 18.37 -23.99
N GLY A 224 -24.87 18.50 -25.10
CA GLY A 224 -25.72 19.66 -25.37
C GLY A 224 -24.94 20.99 -25.44
N ASP A 225 -25.65 22.11 -25.24
CA ASP A 225 -25.07 23.45 -25.18
C ASP A 225 -25.08 23.97 -23.74
N ALA A 226 -23.96 23.77 -23.04
CA ALA A 226 -23.79 24.20 -21.66
C ALA A 226 -23.88 25.73 -21.51
N LYS A 227 -23.40 26.52 -22.48
CA LYS A 227 -23.42 27.99 -22.41
C LYS A 227 -24.86 28.50 -22.45
N LYS A 228 -25.64 27.99 -23.40
CA LYS A 228 -27.07 28.33 -23.50
C LYS A 228 -27.80 27.94 -22.21
N ALA A 229 -27.61 26.70 -21.74
CA ALA A 229 -28.24 26.21 -20.52
C ALA A 229 -27.92 27.06 -19.29
N LEU A 230 -26.65 27.43 -19.08
CA LEU A 230 -26.23 28.29 -17.98
C LEU A 230 -26.84 29.70 -18.09
N SER A 231 -26.86 30.29 -19.29
CA SER A 231 -27.43 31.64 -19.50
C SER A 231 -28.95 31.73 -19.28
N SER A 232 -29.67 30.64 -19.52
CA SER A 232 -31.14 30.59 -19.35
C SER A 232 -31.57 30.00 -18.00
N SER A 233 -30.62 29.67 -17.12
CA SER A 233 -30.93 29.06 -15.82
C SER A 233 -31.41 30.11 -14.82
N ALA A 234 -32.36 29.74 -13.98
CA ALA A 234 -32.88 30.62 -12.92
C ALA A 234 -31.82 30.97 -11.86
N ALA A 235 -30.82 30.10 -11.68
CA ALA A 235 -29.66 30.32 -10.82
C ALA A 235 -28.43 29.58 -11.37
N VAL A 236 -27.24 30.12 -11.10
CA VAL A 236 -25.95 29.52 -11.42
C VAL A 236 -25.08 29.57 -10.17
N VAL A 237 -24.44 28.44 -9.85
CA VAL A 237 -23.47 28.35 -8.74
C VAL A 237 -22.17 27.80 -9.29
N GLU A 238 -21.08 28.47 -8.93
CA GLU A 238 -19.71 28.08 -9.27
C GLU A 238 -18.92 27.91 -7.97
N ALA A 239 -18.11 26.86 -7.90
CA ALA A 239 -17.27 26.56 -6.74
C ALA A 239 -16.05 25.73 -7.16
N ASP A 240 -14.93 26.02 -6.50
CA ASP A 240 -13.69 25.26 -6.64
C ASP A 240 -13.60 24.19 -5.55
N PHE A 241 -13.28 22.97 -5.96
CA PHE A 241 -13.12 21.83 -5.05
C PHE A 241 -11.73 21.22 -5.21
N SER A 242 -11.15 20.76 -4.10
CA SER A 242 -9.93 19.97 -4.09
C SER A 242 -10.08 18.78 -3.16
N THR A 243 -9.37 17.70 -3.48
CA THR A 243 -9.25 16.53 -2.62
C THR A 243 -7.77 16.27 -2.36
N GLN A 244 -7.43 15.89 -1.14
CA GLN A 244 -6.07 15.58 -0.74
C GLN A 244 -5.58 14.26 -1.36
N SER A 245 -4.27 14.06 -1.39
CA SER A 245 -3.68 12.74 -1.63
C SER A 245 -4.01 11.82 -0.46
N VAL A 246 -4.68 10.71 -0.73
CA VAL A 246 -5.04 9.70 0.28
C VAL A 246 -4.23 8.44 0.04
N HIS A 247 -3.41 8.06 1.02
CA HIS A 247 -2.73 6.77 1.01
C HIS A 247 -3.73 5.64 1.35
N GLN A 248 -3.61 4.50 0.68
CA GLN A 248 -4.48 3.34 0.87
C GLN A 248 -4.39 2.80 2.31
N ALA A 249 -3.19 2.90 2.90
CA ALA A 249 -2.84 2.49 4.25
C ALA A 249 -3.25 1.03 4.57
N PRO A 250 -2.82 0.05 3.76
CA PRO A 250 -3.00 -1.35 4.09
C PRO A 250 -2.20 -1.68 5.36
N LEU A 251 -2.68 -2.64 6.14
CA LEU A 251 -1.94 -3.10 7.32
C LEU A 251 -0.77 -4.01 6.95
N GLU A 252 -0.93 -4.78 5.87
CA GLU A 252 0.15 -5.52 5.24
C GLU A 252 0.90 -4.55 4.31
N PRO A 253 2.19 -4.29 4.54
CA PRO A 253 3.02 -3.56 3.58
C PRO A 253 3.16 -4.34 2.27
N GLU A 254 3.58 -3.66 1.21
CA GLU A 254 3.93 -4.34 -0.04
C GLU A 254 5.04 -5.36 0.20
N ALA A 255 4.83 -6.59 -0.25
CA ALA A 255 5.76 -7.70 -0.13
C ALA A 255 5.55 -8.66 -1.31
N GLY A 256 6.63 -9.35 -1.69
CA GLY A 256 6.65 -10.34 -2.75
C GLY A 256 7.81 -11.30 -2.53
N VAL A 257 7.71 -12.47 -3.14
CA VAL A 257 8.73 -13.53 -3.16
C VAL A 257 9.11 -13.82 -4.60
#